data_AF-A0A1X6PK07-F1
#
_entry.id   AF-A0A1X6PK07-F1
#
_cell.length_a   1.000
_cell.length_b   1.000
_cell.length_c   1.000
_cell.angle_alpha   90.00
_cell.angle_beta   90.00
_cell.angle_gamma   90.00
#
_symmetry.space_group_name_H-M   'P 1'
#
loop_
_entity.id
_entity.type
_entity.pdbx_description
1 polymer ?
#
loop_
_entity_poly.entity_id
_entity_poly.type
_entity_poly.pdbx_seq_one_letter_code
_entity_poly.pdbx_strand_id
1 'polypeptide(L)'
;HSLGGALATLAAADVAARYPTCRSVLLSFGQPKVGNAAFAEAANALLPAAYRIVNDVDLVARSPPGRFRHVGRAVLVNEAGTLWVEGAFAG
;
A
#
# COMPACT_ATOMS: atom_id res chain seq x y z
N HIS A 1 2.70 -5.12 -9.34
CA HIS A 1 1.85 -6.22 -8.85
C HIS A 1 2.70 -7.20 -8.03
N SER A 2 2.14 -7.84 -7.00
CA SER A 2 2.83 -8.85 -6.17
C SER A 2 4.18 -8.34 -5.63
N LEU A 3 5.28 -9.09 -5.77
CA LEU A 3 6.64 -8.66 -5.40
C LEU A 3 7.01 -7.29 -6.01
N GLY A 4 6.61 -7.03 -7.26
CA GLY A 4 6.83 -5.72 -7.89
C GLY A 4 6.08 -4.58 -7.19
N GLY A 5 4.95 -4.85 -6.51
CA GLY A 5 4.29 -3.87 -5.64
C GLY A 5 5.08 -3.56 -4.38
N ALA A 6 5.70 -4.58 -3.77
CA ALA A 6 6.59 -4.38 -2.63
C ALA A 6 7.82 -3.54 -3.01
N LEU A 7 8.44 -3.83 -4.15
CA LEU A 7 9.57 -3.05 -4.68
C LEU A 7 9.14 -1.61 -5.03
N ALA A 8 7.98 -1.43 -5.65
CA ALA A 8 7.44 -0.11 -5.94
C ALA A 8 7.20 0.72 -4.66
N THR A 9 6.79 0.08 -3.56
CA THR A 9 6.64 0.75 -2.25
C THR A 9 7.96 1.28 -1.74
N LEU A 10 9.03 0.47 -1.79
CA LEU A 10 10.37 0.89 -1.39
C LEU A 10 10.89 2.04 -2.27
N ALA A 11 10.76 1.89 -3.58
CA ALA A 11 11.21 2.88 -4.55
C ALA A 11 10.45 4.21 -4.39
N ALA A 12 9.13 4.17 -4.22
CA ALA A 12 8.32 5.37 -4.04
C ALA A 12 8.69 6.11 -2.75
N ALA A 13 8.93 5.38 -1.65
CA ALA A 13 9.36 5.98 -0.39
C ALA A 13 10.75 6.63 -0.51
N ASP A 14 11.71 5.96 -1.17
CA ASP A 14 13.05 6.50 -1.42
C ASP A 14 13.00 7.76 -2.31
N VAL A 15 12.21 7.74 -3.40
CA VAL A 15 12.01 8.89 -4.28
C VAL A 15 11.37 10.05 -3.53
N ALA A 16 10.32 9.81 -2.75
CA ALA A 16 9.64 10.87 -1.98
C ALA A 16 10.55 11.47 -0.90
N ALA A 17 11.42 10.67 -0.28
CA ALA A 17 12.39 11.15 0.70
C ALA A 17 13.51 12.00 0.06
N ARG A 18 14.01 11.59 -1.12
CA ARG A 18 15.09 12.31 -1.83
C ARG A 18 14.61 13.56 -2.56
N TYR A 19 13.36 13.56 -3.01
CA TYR A 19 12.79 14.63 -3.82
C TYR A 19 11.46 15.11 -3.22
N PRO A 20 11.49 15.80 -2.06
CA PRO A 20 10.28 16.16 -1.31
C PRO A 20 9.34 17.13 -2.04
N THR A 21 9.82 17.81 -3.08
CA THR A 21 9.00 18.69 -3.94
C THR A 21 8.30 17.93 -5.07
N CYS A 22 8.70 16.69 -5.35
CA CYS A 22 8.06 15.85 -6.35
C CYS A 22 6.84 15.16 -5.77
N ARG A 23 5.69 15.35 -6.40
CA ARG A 23 4.46 14.67 -6.01
C ARG A 23 4.48 13.21 -6.50
N SER A 24 4.65 12.27 -5.58
CA SER A 24 4.65 10.84 -5.86
C SER A 24 3.26 10.22 -5.60
N VAL A 25 2.81 9.35 -6.48
CA VAL A 25 1.60 8.53 -6.32
C VAL A 25 2.01 7.07 -6.42
N LEU A 26 1.63 6.26 -5.44
CA LEU A 26 1.89 4.83 -5.44
C LEU A 26 0.59 4.08 -5.70
N LEU A 27 0.57 3.29 -6.77
CA LEU A 27 -0.51 2.37 -7.09
C LEU A 27 0.06 0.95 -7.14
N SER A 28 -0.51 0.04 -6.38
CA SER A 28 -0.05 -1.35 -6.31
C SER A 28 -1.22 -2.32 -6.36
N PHE A 29 -0.94 -3.54 -6.82
CA PHE A 29 -1.92 -4.61 -6.97
C PHE A 29 -1.40 -5.86 -6.27
N GLY A 30 -2.17 -6.41 -5.32
CA GLY A 30 -1.82 -7.64 -4.58
C GLY A 30 -0.47 -7.55 -3.86
N GLN A 31 -0.06 -6.36 -3.40
CA GLN A 31 1.26 -6.21 -2.78
C GLN A 31 1.29 -6.83 -1.36
N PRO A 32 2.30 -7.64 -1.03
CA PRO A 32 2.53 -8.08 0.35
C PRO A 32 3.01 -6.90 1.22
N LYS A 33 3.06 -7.11 2.54
CA LYS A 33 3.66 -6.15 3.48
C LYS A 33 5.18 -6.09 3.27
N VAL A 34 5.75 -4.90 3.47
CA VAL A 34 7.12 -4.60 3.02
C VAL A 34 8.06 -4.27 4.18
N GLY A 35 7.56 -3.63 5.23
CA GLY A 35 8.37 -3.22 6.37
C GLY A 35 7.62 -3.29 7.69
N ASN A 36 8.29 -2.88 8.76
CA ASN A 36 7.71 -2.83 10.10
C ASN A 36 6.79 -1.61 10.30
N ALA A 37 6.28 -1.41 11.51
CA ALA A 37 5.42 -0.26 11.84
C ALA A 37 6.10 1.09 11.59
N ALA A 38 7.35 1.26 12.04
CA ALA A 38 8.10 2.50 11.86
C ALA A 38 8.29 2.86 10.36
N PHE A 39 8.62 1.86 9.54
CA PHE A 39 8.70 2.05 8.09
C PHE A 39 7.33 2.43 7.50
N ALA A 40 6.26 1.74 7.90
CA ALA A 40 4.93 2.01 7.38
C ALA A 40 4.43 3.42 7.73
N GLU A 41 4.68 3.87 8.96
CA GLU A 41 4.36 5.24 9.40
C GLU A 41 5.14 6.28 8.59
N ALA A 42 6.46 6.12 8.46
CA ALA A 42 7.29 7.03 7.69
C ALA A 42 6.89 7.07 6.20
N ALA A 43 6.66 5.90 5.60
CA ALA A 43 6.27 5.81 4.20
C ALA A 43 4.87 6.40 3.95
N ASN A 44 3.90 6.22 4.86
CA ASN A 44 2.58 6.84 4.76
C ASN A 44 2.64 8.37 4.89
N ALA A 45 3.55 8.90 5.71
CA ALA A 45 3.78 10.35 5.81
C ALA A 45 4.38 10.92 4.51
N LEU A 46 5.30 10.18 3.88
CA LEU A 46 5.93 10.58 2.60
C LEU A 46 5.01 10.41 1.39
N LEU A 47 4.09 9.43 1.43
CA LEU A 47 3.23 9.04 0.31
C LEU A 47 1.75 9.18 0.69
N PRO A 48 1.20 10.40 0.81
CA PRO A 48 -0.20 10.59 1.15
C PRO A 48 -1.16 10.04 0.07
N ALA A 49 -0.67 9.84 -1.15
CA ALA A 49 -1.38 9.23 -2.27
C ALA A 49 -0.85 7.82 -2.58
N ALA A 50 -0.88 6.93 -1.59
CA ALA A 50 -0.56 5.51 -1.76
C ALA A 50 -1.82 4.65 -1.67
N TYR A 51 -2.09 3.86 -2.71
CA TYR A 51 -3.25 2.98 -2.80
C TYR A 51 -2.83 1.56 -3.15
N ARG A 52 -3.46 0.62 -2.45
CA ARG A 52 -3.21 -0.80 -2.59
C ARG A 52 -4.49 -1.51 -2.99
N ILE A 53 -4.57 -1.87 -4.27
CA ILE A 53 -5.68 -2.64 -4.83
C ILE A 53 -5.46 -4.10 -4.50
N VAL A 54 -6.44 -4.73 -3.88
CA VAL A 54 -6.37 -6.12 -3.42
C VAL A 54 -7.67 -6.80 -3.79
N ASN A 55 -7.58 -7.96 -4.43
CA ASN A 55 -8.70 -8.87 -4.51
C ASN A 55 -8.99 -9.37 -3.08
N ASP A 56 -10.20 -9.25 -2.58
CA ASP A 56 -10.54 -9.51 -1.16
C ASP A 56 -10.21 -10.94 -0.68
N VAL A 57 -10.21 -11.91 -1.59
CA VAL A 57 -9.79 -13.31 -1.35
C VAL A 57 -8.29 -13.56 -1.51
N ASP A 58 -7.47 -12.56 -1.88
CA ASP A 58 -6.02 -12.71 -2.05
C ASP A 58 -5.28 -12.81 -0.70
N LEU A 59 -4.76 -14.00 -0.40
CA LEU A 59 -3.95 -14.28 0.79
C LEU A 59 -2.50 -13.82 0.66
N VAL A 60 -1.94 -13.72 -0.55
CA VAL A 60 -0.56 -13.28 -0.78
C VAL A 60 -0.39 -11.84 -0.33
N ALA A 61 -1.39 -11.01 -0.61
CA ALA A 61 -1.44 -9.64 -0.12
C ALA A 61 -1.40 -9.54 1.41
N ARG A 62 -1.75 -10.59 2.17
CA ARG A 62 -1.74 -10.59 3.65
C ARG A 62 -0.41 -11.06 4.24
N SER A 63 0.51 -11.52 3.41
CA SER A 63 1.85 -11.98 3.81
C SER A 63 2.85 -10.81 3.86
N PRO A 64 3.97 -10.91 4.60
CA PRO A 64 4.23 -11.86 5.69
C PRO A 64 3.47 -11.53 7.00
N PRO A 65 3.28 -12.51 7.90
CA PRO A 65 2.63 -12.30 9.20
C PRO A 65 3.55 -11.56 10.20
N GLY A 66 3.02 -11.26 11.38
CA GLY A 66 3.80 -10.74 12.51
C GLY A 66 4.05 -9.22 12.46
N ARG A 67 5.33 -8.82 12.43
CA ARG A 67 5.75 -7.41 12.62
C ARG A 67 5.62 -6.53 11.39
N PHE A 68 5.29 -7.11 10.24
CA PHE A 68 5.16 -6.38 8.99
C PHE A 68 3.82 -5.62 8.92
N ARG A 69 3.84 -4.45 8.28
CA ARG A 69 2.70 -3.54 8.12
C ARG A 69 2.57 -3.12 6.65
N HIS A 70 1.35 -2.78 6.26
CA HIS A 70 1.06 -2.24 4.93
C HIS A 70 1.37 -0.75 4.87
N VAL A 71 1.73 -0.30 3.67
CA VAL A 71 1.81 1.11 3.28
C VAL A 71 0.65 1.40 2.33
N GLY A 72 0.07 2.59 2.47
CA GLY A 72 -1.06 3.06 1.68
C GLY A 72 -2.40 2.49 2.10
N ARG A 73 -3.46 3.12 1.57
CA ARG A 73 -4.84 2.76 1.83
C ARG A 73 -5.23 1.51 1.05
N ALA A 74 -5.92 0.58 1.69
CA ALA A 74 -6.48 -0.58 1.02
C ALA A 74 -7.68 -0.21 0.16
N VAL A 75 -7.71 -0.73 -1.06
CA VAL A 75 -8.86 -0.73 -1.97
C VAL A 75 -9.17 -2.20 -2.25
N LEU A 76 -10.21 -2.73 -1.61
CA LEU A 76 -10.63 -4.11 -1.78
C LEU A 76 -11.61 -4.22 -2.94
N VAL A 77 -11.35 -5.16 -3.83
CA VAL A 77 -12.22 -5.52 -4.96
C VAL A 77 -12.81 -6.89 -4.67
N ASN A 78 -14.14 -7.00 -4.61
CA ASN A 78 -14.81 -8.29 -4.45
C ASN A 78 -15.18 -8.91 -5.81
N GLU A 79 -15.69 -10.15 -5.78
CA GLU A 79 -16.08 -10.89 -7.00
C GLU A 79 -17.15 -10.17 -7.84
N ALA A 80 -18.02 -9.37 -7.22
CA ALA A 80 -19.03 -8.58 -7.91
C ALA A 80 -18.46 -7.29 -8.54
N GLY A 81 -17.15 -7.03 -8.44
CA GLY A 81 -16.51 -5.81 -8.91
C GLY A 81 -16.77 -4.58 -8.05
N THR A 82 -17.35 -4.76 -6.86
CA THR A 82 -17.59 -3.66 -5.91
C THR A 82 -16.30 -3.30 -5.19
N LEU A 83 -16.12 -2.00 -4.92
CA LEU A 83 -14.96 -1.46 -4.24
C LEU A 83 -15.27 -1.09 -2.79
N TRP A 84 -14.44 -1.53 -1.86
CA TRP A 84 -14.34 -0.96 -0.52
C TRP A 84 -13.03 -0.20 -0.40
N VAL A 85 -13.09 1.04 0.06
CA VAL A 85 -11.91 1.90 0.23
C VAL A 85 -11.70 2.19 1.70
N GLU A 86 -10.52 1.87 2.21
CA GLU A 86 -10.13 2.11 3.59
C GLU A 86 -10.27 3.60 3.94
N GLY A 87 -11.01 3.89 5.01
CA GLY A 87 -11.29 5.24 5.48
C GLY A 87 -12.29 6.03 4.63
N ALA A 88 -12.95 5.42 3.64
CA ALA A 88 -14.00 6.10 2.85
C ALA A 88 -15.40 6.03 3.50
N PHE A 89 -15.57 5.22 4.55
CA PHE A 89 -16.80 5.17 5.35
C PHE A 89 -16.52 5.67 6.77
N ALA A 90 -16.69 6.98 6.96
CA ALA A 90 -17.00 7.59 8.25
C ALA A 90 -18.42 8.15 8.11
N GLY A 91 -19.41 7.31 8.39
CA GLY A 91 -20.83 7.63 8.40
C GLY A 91 -21.49 6.88 9.54
#